data_AF-A0AA97DUT0-F1
#
_entry.id   AF-A0AA97DUT0-F1
#
_cell.length_a   1.000
_cell.length_b   1.000
_cell.length_c   1.000
_cell.angle_alpha   90.00
_cell.angle_beta   90.00
_cell.angle_gamma   90.00
#
_symmetry.space_group_name_H-M   'P 1'
#
loop_
_entity.id
_entity.type
_entity.pdbx_description
1 polymer ?
#
loop_
_entity_poly.entity_id
_entity_poly.type
_entity_poly.pdbx_seq_one_letter_code
_entity_poly.pdbx_strand_id
1 'polypeptide(L)'
;MACEMADDRNAVFILTGADTGASIYRLRRGLRCLSGRRREEPLPLAAAPFPPAARVMPVRQAWFSHTGRVAPAAAEGLVCARPVTPYPPGVPLLWPGEKITRAHIELIRERWYNEIEEITVVISQQSGKGGHLL
;
A
#
# COMPACT_ATOMS: atom_id res chain seq x y z
N MET A 1 12.63 21.18 -12.32
CA MET A 1 11.39 20.48 -11.93
C MET A 1 11.81 19.17 -11.31
N ALA A 2 11.26 18.85 -10.15
CA ALA A 2 11.46 17.56 -9.52
C ALA A 2 10.47 16.55 -10.11
N CYS A 3 10.87 15.28 -10.21
CA CYS A 3 9.94 14.19 -10.47
C CYS A 3 9.21 13.90 -9.16
N GLU A 4 7.88 13.85 -9.20
CA GLU A 4 7.06 13.64 -8.00
C GLU A 4 7.03 12.15 -7.62
N MET A 5 6.82 11.28 -8.61
CA MET A 5 6.85 9.83 -8.44
C MET A 5 7.54 9.18 -9.64
N ALA A 6 8.33 8.14 -9.39
CA ALA A 6 8.82 7.25 -10.43
C ALA A 6 8.71 5.79 -9.95
N ASP A 7 8.21 4.93 -10.82
CA ASP A 7 8.22 3.48 -10.66
C ASP A 7 8.87 2.82 -11.89
N ASP A 8 8.84 1.49 -11.97
CA ASP A 8 9.50 0.74 -13.03
C ASP A 8 9.02 1.09 -14.46
N ARG A 9 7.85 1.74 -14.62
CA ARG A 9 7.23 2.04 -15.93
C ARG A 9 6.85 3.51 -16.10
N ASN A 10 6.65 4.26 -15.03
CA ASN A 10 6.04 5.58 -15.06
C ASN A 10 6.90 6.62 -14.32
N ALA A 11 6.83 7.86 -14.79
CA ALA A 11 7.33 9.02 -14.07
C ALA A 11 6.27 10.12 -14.11
N VAL A 12 5.96 10.69 -12.95
CA VAL A 12 4.95 11.74 -12.78
C VAL A 12 5.65 13.07 -12.50
N PHE A 13 5.22 14.10 -13.22
CA PHE A 13 5.63 15.48 -13.02
C PHE A 13 4.38 16.33 -12.86
N ILE A 14 4.29 17.08 -11.76
CA ILE A 14 3.19 18.01 -11.50
C ILE A 14 3.65 19.39 -11.94
N LEU A 15 2.92 19.98 -12.90
CA LEU A 15 3.16 21.34 -13.37
C LEU A 15 2.19 22.29 -12.69
N THR A 16 2.70 23.43 -12.23
CA THR A 16 1.96 24.44 -11.49
C THR A 16 2.23 25.83 -12.07
N GLY A 17 1.48 26.84 -11.63
CA GLY A 17 1.73 28.24 -12.00
C GLY A 17 3.09 28.79 -11.53
N ALA A 18 3.78 28.10 -10.61
CA ALA A 18 5.11 28.46 -10.15
C ALA A 18 6.23 27.97 -11.09
N ASP A 19 5.92 27.10 -12.05
CA ASP A 19 6.90 26.54 -12.97
C ASP A 19 7.23 27.51 -14.11
N THR A 20 8.50 27.86 -14.23
CA THR A 20 8.98 28.78 -15.26
C THR A 20 9.15 28.09 -16.62
N GLY A 21 9.09 28.86 -17.71
CA GLY A 21 9.38 28.35 -19.06
C GLY A 21 10.76 27.68 -19.16
N ALA A 22 11.77 28.19 -18.44
CA ALA A 22 13.09 27.57 -18.36
C ALA A 22 13.06 26.20 -17.68
N SER A 23 12.27 26.03 -16.63
CA SER A 23 12.09 24.74 -15.93
C SER A 23 11.41 23.71 -16.83
N ILE A 24 10.35 24.10 -17.55
CA ILE A 24 9.65 23.23 -18.50
C ILE A 24 10.58 22.84 -19.67
N TYR A 25 11.34 23.81 -20.21
CA TYR A 25 12.32 23.55 -21.26
C TYR A 25 13.36 22.50 -20.84
N ARG A 26 13.90 22.62 -19.61
CA ARG A 26 14.86 21.65 -19.06
C ARG A 26 14.27 20.25 -18.95
N LEU A 27 13.02 20.10 -18.47
CA LEU A 27 12.35 18.79 -18.43
C LEU A 27 12.23 18.20 -19.83
N ARG A 28 11.67 18.95 -20.78
CA ARG A 28 11.49 18.49 -22.17
C ARG A 28 12.82 18.05 -22.79
N ARG A 29 13.88 18.84 -22.57
CA ARG A 29 15.23 18.49 -23.06
C ARG A 29 15.73 17.19 -22.43
N GLY A 30 15.58 17.01 -21.12
CA GLY A 30 15.97 15.80 -20.40
C GLY A 30 15.24 14.55 -20.91
N LEU A 31 13.91 14.62 -21.04
CA LEU A 31 13.09 13.51 -21.56
C LEU A 31 13.50 13.12 -22.98
N ARG A 32 13.80 14.09 -23.86
CA ARG A 32 14.29 13.81 -25.22
C ARG A 32 15.67 13.14 -25.21
N CYS A 33 16.57 13.57 -24.33
CA CYS A 33 17.88 12.93 -24.18
C CYS A 33 17.76 11.48 -23.67
N LEU A 34 16.83 11.20 -22.74
CA LEU A 34 16.55 9.84 -22.26
C LEU A 34 15.96 8.98 -23.37
N SER A 35 14.99 9.51 -24.12
CA SER A 35 14.38 8.83 -25.27
C SER A 35 15.42 8.43 -26.32
N GLY A 36 16.37 9.31 -26.65
CA GLY A 36 17.45 9.02 -27.59
C GLY A 36 18.49 7.99 -27.10
N ARG A 37 18.48 7.64 -25.80
CA ARG A 37 19.35 6.61 -25.20
C ARG A 37 18.59 5.33 -24.84
N ARG A 38 17.29 5.27 -25.14
CA ARG A 38 16.43 4.14 -24.79
C ARG A 38 16.94 2.87 -25.47
N ARG A 39 17.11 1.81 -24.69
CA ARG A 39 17.25 0.44 -25.20
C ARG A 39 15.87 -0.22 -25.20
N GLU A 40 15.62 -1.09 -26.17
CA GLU A 40 14.44 -1.96 -26.11
C GLU A 40 14.69 -3.05 -25.08
N GLU A 41 14.17 -2.83 -23.88
CA GLU A 41 14.09 -3.85 -22.84
C GLU A 41 12.64 -4.29 -22.67
N PRO A 42 12.40 -5.59 -22.37
CA PRO A 42 11.08 -6.06 -22.01
C PRO A 42 10.55 -5.26 -20.83
N LEU A 43 9.31 -4.78 -20.94
CA LEU A 43 8.71 -4.04 -19.85
C LEU A 43 8.47 -4.99 -18.65
N PRO A 44 8.67 -4.54 -17.40
CA PRO A 44 8.41 -5.34 -16.19
C PRO A 44 6.98 -5.88 -16.18
N LEU A 45 6.71 -7.07 -15.66
CA LEU A 45 5.33 -7.56 -15.52
C LEU A 45 4.47 -6.55 -14.76
N ALA A 46 3.19 -6.42 -15.16
CA ALA A 46 2.27 -5.58 -14.42
C ALA A 46 2.08 -6.14 -13.00
N ALA A 47 2.01 -5.27 -12.00
CA ALA A 47 1.71 -5.69 -10.63
C ALA A 47 0.38 -6.42 -10.58
N ALA A 48 0.29 -7.45 -9.74
CA ALA A 48 -0.97 -8.13 -9.50
C ALA A 48 -2.01 -7.13 -8.97
N PRO A 49 -3.28 -7.22 -9.42
CA PRO A 49 -4.32 -6.36 -8.89
C PRO A 49 -4.49 -6.61 -7.39
N PHE A 50 -4.81 -5.55 -6.64
CA PHE A 50 -5.07 -5.71 -5.22
C PHE A 50 -6.26 -6.66 -5.02
N PRO A 51 -6.14 -7.68 -4.15
CA PRO A 51 -7.26 -8.55 -3.84
C PRO A 51 -8.37 -7.74 -3.16
N PRO A 52 -9.64 -8.18 -3.28
CA PRO A 52 -10.73 -7.53 -2.59
C PRO A 52 -10.59 -7.66 -1.07
N ALA A 53 -10.78 -6.54 -0.36
CA ALA A 53 -10.75 -6.48 1.09
C ALA A 53 -12.18 -6.28 1.64
N ALA A 54 -12.70 -7.29 2.33
CA ALA A 54 -14.04 -7.23 2.90
C ALA A 54 -14.04 -6.44 4.21
N ARG A 55 -14.82 -5.36 4.28
CA ARG A 55 -15.05 -4.61 5.53
C ARG A 55 -15.97 -5.42 6.44
N VAL A 56 -15.43 -5.87 7.58
CA VAL A 56 -16.13 -6.66 8.60
C VAL A 56 -16.36 -5.88 9.90
N MET A 57 -15.74 -4.70 10.01
CA MET A 57 -15.88 -3.78 11.14
C MET A 57 -15.91 -2.33 10.62
N PRO A 58 -16.70 -1.42 11.21
CA PRO A 58 -16.65 0.00 10.88
C PRO A 58 -15.24 0.58 11.08
N VAL A 59 -14.79 1.41 10.16
CA VAL A 59 -13.45 2.05 10.19
C VAL A 59 -13.19 2.70 11.54
N ARG A 60 -14.15 3.49 12.05
CA ARG A 60 -14.05 4.16 13.36
C ARG A 60 -13.86 3.15 14.49
N GLN A 61 -14.60 2.05 14.48
CA GLN A 61 -14.50 1.03 15.52
C GLN A 61 -13.14 0.33 15.49
N ALA A 62 -12.65 -0.05 14.30
CA ALA A 62 -11.33 -0.67 14.15
C ALA A 62 -10.21 0.30 14.56
N TRP A 63 -10.31 1.57 14.16
CA TRP A 63 -9.33 2.60 14.49
C TRP A 63 -9.20 2.82 16.00
N PHE A 64 -10.30 2.83 16.74
CA PHE A 64 -10.31 3.06 18.20
C PHE A 64 -10.37 1.77 19.04
N SER A 65 -10.21 0.61 18.41
CA SER A 65 -10.18 -0.67 19.11
C SER A 65 -8.88 -0.86 19.91
N HIS A 66 -8.86 -1.86 20.79
CA HIS A 66 -7.61 -2.37 21.32
C HIS A 66 -6.85 -3.11 20.22
N THR A 67 -5.54 -2.86 20.09
CA THR A 67 -4.76 -3.35 18.95
C THR A 67 -3.47 -4.04 19.36
N GLY A 68 -2.96 -4.89 18.48
CA GLY A 68 -1.66 -5.53 18.58
C GLY A 68 -0.94 -5.51 17.24
N ARG A 69 0.33 -5.85 17.24
CA ARG A 69 1.13 -6.01 16.02
C ARG A 69 1.50 -7.47 15.84
N VAL A 70 1.37 -7.95 14.61
CA VAL A 70 1.71 -9.31 14.23
C VAL A 70 2.51 -9.30 12.93
N ALA A 71 3.40 -10.27 12.75
CA ALA A 71 4.03 -10.48 11.44
C ALA A 71 2.94 -10.82 10.39
N PRO A 72 3.11 -10.44 9.11
CA PRO A 72 2.15 -10.74 8.05
C PRO A 72 1.74 -12.21 8.00
N ALA A 73 2.67 -13.13 8.29
CA ALA A 73 2.43 -14.57 8.33
C ALA A 73 1.34 -14.99 9.35
N ALA A 74 1.16 -14.23 10.42
CA ALA A 74 0.21 -14.49 11.49
C ALA A 74 -1.06 -13.65 11.39
N ALA A 75 -1.20 -12.82 10.36
CA ALA A 75 -2.29 -11.85 10.24
C ALA A 75 -3.57 -12.41 9.59
N GLU A 76 -3.52 -13.61 9.00
CA GLU A 76 -4.64 -14.16 8.25
C GLU A 76 -5.89 -14.31 9.12
N GLY A 77 -7.01 -13.81 8.62
CA GLY A 77 -8.31 -13.86 9.30
C GLY A 77 -8.53 -12.77 10.34
N LEU A 78 -7.50 -12.03 10.74
CA LEU A 78 -7.60 -10.92 11.67
C LEU A 78 -8.17 -9.66 10.99
N VAL A 79 -8.60 -8.70 11.81
CA VAL A 79 -9.12 -7.41 11.34
C VAL A 79 -7.99 -6.39 11.36
N CYS A 80 -7.73 -5.78 10.20
CA CYS A 80 -6.79 -4.68 10.06
C CYS A 80 -7.23 -3.49 10.92
N ALA A 81 -6.32 -2.90 11.69
CA ALA A 81 -6.60 -1.76 12.55
C ALA A 81 -5.87 -0.47 12.13
N ARG A 82 -4.86 -0.57 11.25
CA ARG A 82 -4.15 0.57 10.65
C ARG A 82 -3.86 0.31 9.17
N PRO A 83 -3.84 1.35 8.31
CA PRO A 83 -3.58 1.16 6.89
C PRO A 83 -2.28 0.38 6.63
N VAL A 84 -2.33 -0.57 5.69
CA VAL A 84 -1.16 -1.26 5.16
C VAL A 84 -0.99 -0.81 3.72
N THR A 85 0.13 -0.12 3.43
CA THR A 85 0.32 0.58 2.16
C THR A 85 1.65 0.17 1.54
N PRO A 86 1.65 -0.82 0.62
CA PRO A 86 2.80 -1.11 -0.21
C PRO A 86 3.08 0.03 -1.19
N TYR A 87 4.36 0.26 -1.48
CA TYR A 87 4.84 1.27 -2.42
C TYR A 87 5.79 0.64 -3.44
N PRO A 88 5.65 0.97 -4.75
CA PRO A 88 4.49 1.61 -5.39
C PRO A 88 3.25 0.69 -5.33
N PRO A 89 2.00 1.16 -5.50
CA PRO A 89 1.59 2.51 -5.88
C PRO A 89 1.40 3.49 -4.71
N GLY A 90 1.58 3.06 -3.45
CA GLY A 90 1.39 3.94 -2.29
C GLY A 90 -0.07 4.18 -1.90
N VAL A 91 -0.98 3.33 -2.37
CA VAL A 91 -2.38 3.30 -1.92
C VAL A 91 -2.59 2.14 -0.95
N PRO A 92 -3.55 2.25 -0.01
CA PRO A 92 -3.77 1.19 0.98
C PRO A 92 -4.17 -0.13 0.31
N LEU A 93 -3.42 -1.19 0.61
CA LEU A 93 -3.80 -2.57 0.35
C LEU A 93 -4.86 -3.05 1.36
N LEU A 94 -4.74 -2.60 2.60
CA LEU A 94 -5.71 -2.85 3.66
C LEU A 94 -6.04 -1.53 4.36
N TRP A 95 -7.32 -1.35 4.68
CA TRP A 95 -7.86 -0.24 5.46
C TRP A 95 -8.43 -0.75 6.79
N PRO A 96 -8.46 0.09 7.85
CA PRO A 96 -9.01 -0.32 9.14
C PRO A 96 -10.45 -0.82 9.04
N GLY A 97 -10.69 -1.98 9.65
CA GLY A 97 -11.97 -2.68 9.66
C GLY A 97 -12.12 -3.75 8.57
N GLU A 98 -11.12 -3.90 7.71
CA GLU A 98 -11.08 -4.95 6.69
C GLU A 98 -10.46 -6.25 7.22
N LYS A 99 -10.98 -7.38 6.75
CA LYS A 99 -10.46 -8.70 7.08
C LYS A 99 -9.24 -9.01 6.21
N ILE A 100 -8.15 -9.38 6.86
CA ILE A 100 -6.90 -9.78 6.21
C ILE A 100 -7.06 -11.21 5.69
N THR A 101 -6.75 -11.43 4.41
CA THR A 101 -6.83 -12.76 3.77
C THR A 101 -5.45 -13.25 3.32
N ARG A 102 -5.34 -14.53 2.99
CA ARG A 102 -4.13 -15.12 2.40
C ARG A 102 -3.59 -14.31 1.20
N ALA A 103 -4.47 -13.89 0.30
CA ALA A 103 -4.09 -13.13 -0.89
C ALA A 103 -3.42 -11.79 -0.54
N HIS A 104 -3.87 -11.10 0.52
CA HIS A 104 -3.20 -9.87 0.98
C HIS A 104 -1.79 -10.17 1.50
N ILE A 105 -1.61 -11.28 2.23
CA ILE A 105 -0.31 -11.68 2.80
C ILE A 105 0.66 -12.10 1.70
N GLU A 106 0.18 -12.84 0.69
CA GLU A 106 0.96 -13.21 -0.48
C GLU A 106 1.42 -11.97 -1.24
N LEU A 107 0.51 -11.02 -1.48
CA LEU A 107 0.84 -9.77 -2.14
C LEU A 107 1.86 -8.95 -1.32
N ILE A 108 1.74 -8.87 0.01
CA ILE A 108 2.72 -8.19 0.87
C ILE A 108 4.13 -8.80 0.76
N ARG A 109 4.24 -10.11 0.51
CA ARG A 109 5.52 -10.81 0.36
C ARG A 109 6.15 -10.66 -1.02
N GLU A 110 5.45 -10.03 -1.96
CA GLU A 110 6.05 -9.63 -3.24
C GLU A 110 7.08 -8.52 -3.04
N ARG A 111 7.72 -8.09 -4.13
CA ARG A 111 8.79 -7.11 -4.10
C ARG A 111 8.21 -5.69 -4.16
N TRP A 112 8.17 -5.03 -3.01
CA TRP A 112 7.85 -3.60 -2.86
C TRP A 112 9.12 -2.79 -2.58
N TYR A 113 9.04 -1.47 -2.72
CA TYR A 113 10.13 -0.56 -2.36
C TYR A 113 10.21 -0.33 -0.85
N ASN A 114 9.14 -0.63 -0.10
CA ASN A 114 9.11 -0.62 1.35
C ASN A 114 8.87 -2.02 1.93
N GLU A 115 9.42 -2.27 3.11
CA GLU A 115 9.20 -3.51 3.85
C GLU A 115 7.99 -3.38 4.78
N ILE A 116 7.18 -4.44 4.85
CA ILE A 116 6.01 -4.52 5.72
C ILE A 116 6.22 -5.71 6.66
N GLU A 117 6.94 -5.46 7.74
CA GLU A 117 7.31 -6.50 8.71
C GLU A 117 6.22 -6.80 9.74
N GLU A 118 5.34 -5.82 9.99
CA GLU A 118 4.27 -5.91 10.99
C GLU A 118 2.95 -5.34 10.45
N ILE A 119 1.84 -5.96 10.83
CA ILE A 119 0.48 -5.46 10.59
C ILE A 119 -0.18 -5.19 11.93
N THR A 120 -0.77 -4.00 12.07
CA THR A 120 -1.55 -3.65 13.26
C THR A 120 -2.98 -4.20 13.12
N VAL A 121 -3.40 -5.03 14.06
CA VAL A 121 -4.66 -5.77 14.04
C VAL A 121 -5.50 -5.49 15.29
N VAL A 122 -6.81 -5.68 15.19
CA VAL A 122 -7.73 -5.60 16.33
C VAL A 122 -7.53 -6.81 17.24
N ILE A 123 -7.40 -6.58 18.54
CA ILE A 123 -7.43 -7.63 19.57
C ILE A 123 -8.83 -7.70 20.15
N SER A 124 -9.49 -8.86 20.04
CA SER A 124 -10.74 -9.11 20.77
C SER A 124 -10.44 -9.26 22.26
N GLN A 125 -11.13 -8.48 23.10
CA GLN A 125 -11.25 -8.78 24.52
C GLN A 125 -11.97 -10.13 24.64
N GLN A 126 -11.32 -11.15 25.20
CA GLN A 126 -12.01 -12.40 25.51
C GLN A 126 -13.10 -12.10 26.55
N SER A 127 -14.38 -12.16 26.17
CA SER A 127 -15.46 -12.29 27.16
C SER A 127 -15.20 -13.55 27.96
N GLY A 128 -14.84 -13.40 29.23
CA GLY A 128 -14.78 -14.49 30.17
C GLY A 128 -16.11 -15.25 30.16
N LYS A 129 -16.08 -16.52 29.76
CA LYS A 129 -17.15 -17.47 30.03
C LYS A 129 -17.22 -17.68 31.54
N GLY A 130 -18.01 -16.84 32.23
CA GLY A 130 -18.55 -17.17 33.55
C GLY A 130 -19.78 -18.04 33.33
N GLY A 131 -19.64 -19.34 33.55
CA GLY A 131 -20.78 -20.26 33.55
C GLY A 131 -21.77 -19.91 34.66
N HIS A 132 -23.05 -19.93 34.32
CA HIS A 132 -24.09 -20.23 35.28
C HIS A 132 -25.00 -21.28 34.64
N LEU A 133 -24.78 -22.55 35.05
CA LEU A 133 -25.89 -23.46 35.22
C LEU A 133 -26.72 -22.93 36.39
N LEU A 134 -27.98 -22.59 36.14
CA LEU A 134 -29.13 -22.94 36.96
C LEU A 134 -30.33 -23.13 36.01
#